data_AF-A0A1H9HBK5-F1
#
_entry.id   AF-A0A1H9HBK5-F1
#
_cell.length_a   1.000
_cell.length_b   1.000
_cell.length_c   1.000
_cell.angle_alpha   90.00
_cell.angle_beta   90.00
_cell.angle_gamma   90.00
#
_symmetry.space_group_name_H-M   'P 1'
#
loop_
_entity.id
_entity.type
_entity.pdbx_description
1 polymer ?
#
loop_
_entity_poly.entity_id
_entity_poly.type
_entity_poly.pdbx_seq_one_letter_code
_entity_poly.pdbx_strand_id
1 'polypeptide(L)'
;MTTTSPTPTRSATRPAGGLVTALRVFAALAAVVVLWQFVTAGQLLPRGSEGAETGHAAGAIVLHVVSGLAAIAAVVLWRQGVVSLGLAALAAVVFAFGFLQAALGGYDSLYVHIPGAMLLTTGVVWLLVAVVRLRRV
;
A
#
# COMPACT_ATOMS: atom_id res chain seq x y z
N MET A 1 -23.86 50.26 -23.48
CA MET A 1 -24.01 48.85 -23.04
C MET A 1 -22.69 48.42 -22.43
N THR A 2 -22.61 48.33 -21.11
CA THR A 2 -21.41 47.92 -20.35
C THR A 2 -21.52 46.44 -20.03
N THR A 3 -20.72 45.60 -20.68
CA THR A 3 -20.64 44.17 -20.37
C THR A 3 -19.68 43.94 -19.21
N THR A 4 -20.22 43.68 -18.02
CA THR A 4 -19.46 43.20 -16.86
C THR A 4 -19.01 41.78 -17.12
N SER A 5 -17.70 41.55 -17.26
CA SER A 5 -17.15 40.20 -17.29
C SER A 5 -17.25 39.56 -15.90
N PRO A 6 -17.78 38.33 -15.77
CA PRO A 6 -17.82 37.65 -14.48
C PRO A 6 -16.41 37.32 -14.00
N THR A 7 -16.11 37.72 -12.76
CA THR A 7 -14.91 37.30 -12.03
C THR A 7 -14.85 35.77 -11.97
N PRO A 8 -13.75 35.11 -12.38
CA PRO A 8 -13.62 33.67 -12.24
C PRO A 8 -13.55 33.33 -10.75
N THR A 9 -14.65 32.83 -10.20
CA THR A 9 -14.69 32.23 -8.87
C THR A 9 -13.76 31.03 -8.91
N ARG A 10 -12.62 31.14 -8.24
CA ARG A 10 -11.62 30.07 -8.11
C ARG A 10 -12.33 28.82 -7.61
N SER A 11 -12.56 27.85 -8.48
CA SER A 11 -13.27 26.62 -8.16
C SER A 11 -12.56 25.92 -7.00
N ALA A 12 -13.29 25.63 -5.93
CA ALA A 12 -12.81 24.80 -4.84
C ALA A 12 -12.55 23.37 -5.35
N THR A 13 -11.39 23.12 -5.95
CA THR A 13 -10.80 21.78 -5.94
C THR A 13 -10.29 21.59 -4.50
N ARG A 14 -10.49 20.49 -3.76
CA ARG A 14 -9.92 19.17 -4.08
C ARG A 14 -10.10 18.12 -2.94
N PRO A 15 -11.30 17.63 -2.56
CA PRO A 15 -11.40 16.50 -1.61
C PRO A 15 -10.63 15.26 -2.10
N ALA A 16 -10.69 14.98 -3.40
CA ALA A 16 -10.04 13.83 -4.01
C ALA A 16 -8.49 13.93 -4.05
N GLY A 17 -7.92 15.13 -4.13
CA GLY A 17 -6.46 15.27 -4.30
C GLY A 17 -5.66 14.99 -3.03
N GLY A 18 -6.23 15.33 -1.87
CA GLY A 18 -5.65 14.91 -0.58
C GLY A 18 -5.67 13.39 -0.43
N LEU A 19 -6.79 12.76 -0.77
CA LEU A 19 -6.93 11.30 -0.66
C LEU A 19 -6.07 10.53 -1.67
N VAL A 20 -5.90 11.04 -2.90
CA VAL A 20 -4.92 10.48 -3.86
C VAL A 20 -3.49 10.60 -3.34
N THR A 21 -3.15 11.71 -2.66
CA THR A 21 -1.84 11.87 -2.03
C THR A 21 -1.65 10.89 -0.88
N ALA A 22 -2.67 10.70 -0.03
CA ALA A 22 -2.65 9.70 1.03
C ALA A 22 -2.45 8.29 0.47
N LEU A 23 -3.17 7.91 -0.59
CA LEU A 23 -2.99 6.62 -1.26
C LEU A 23 -1.55 6.42 -1.76
N ARG A 24 -0.93 7.47 -2.35
CA ARG A 24 0.48 7.45 -2.77
C ARG A 24 1.42 7.21 -1.59
N VAL A 25 1.22 7.94 -0.50
CA VAL A 25 2.03 7.83 0.71
C VAL A 25 1.92 6.43 1.31
N PHE A 26 0.71 5.91 1.47
CA PHE A 26 0.51 4.57 2.04
C PHE A 26 1.09 3.47 1.14
N ALA A 27 0.96 3.57 -0.18
CA ALA A 27 1.61 2.63 -1.10
C ALA A 27 3.15 2.69 -1.01
N ALA A 28 3.72 3.88 -0.88
CA ALA A 28 5.17 4.04 -0.70
C ALA A 28 5.65 3.49 0.65
N LEU A 29 4.91 3.76 1.73
CA LEU A 29 5.20 3.20 3.05
C LEU A 29 5.11 1.67 3.05
N ALA A 30 4.12 1.08 2.39
CA ALA A 30 4.03 -0.37 2.23
C ALA A 30 5.29 -0.95 1.56
N ALA A 31 5.81 -0.30 0.52
CA ALA A 31 7.06 -0.72 -0.12
C ALA A 31 8.26 -0.62 0.81
N VAL A 32 8.38 0.47 1.58
CA VAL A 32 9.45 0.64 2.58
C VAL A 32 9.36 -0.44 3.67
N VAL A 33 8.15 -0.75 4.14
CA VAL A 33 7.94 -1.79 5.16
C VAL A 33 8.27 -3.18 4.61
N VAL A 34 7.95 -3.47 3.35
CA VAL A 34 8.38 -4.72 2.70
C VAL A 34 9.91 -4.84 2.66
N LEU A 35 10.63 -3.75 2.36
CA LEU A 35 12.09 -3.75 2.46
C LEU A 35 12.59 -4.04 3.88
N TRP A 36 11.94 -3.45 4.89
CA TRP A 36 12.21 -3.77 6.29
C TRP A 36 11.97 -5.25 6.64
N GLN A 37 10.90 -5.85 6.11
CA GLN A 37 10.64 -7.28 6.29
C GLN A 37 11.78 -8.13 5.73
N PHE A 38 12.37 -7.77 4.58
CA PHE A 38 13.51 -8.47 4.03
C PHE A 38 14.78 -8.33 4.86
N VAL A 39 15.06 -7.13 5.39
CA VAL A 39 16.21 -6.91 6.27
C VAL A 39 16.10 -7.77 7.52
N THR A 40 14.95 -7.74 8.19
CA THR A 40 14.71 -8.52 9.41
C THR A 40 14.65 -10.02 9.13
N ALA A 41 14.05 -10.46 8.02
CA ALA A 41 14.07 -11.87 7.61
C ALA A 41 15.49 -12.39 7.34
N GLY A 42 16.34 -11.57 6.71
CA GLY A 42 17.75 -11.92 6.49
C GLY A 42 18.54 -12.08 7.78
N GLN A 43 18.15 -11.37 8.84
CA GLN A 43 18.75 -11.48 10.18
C GLN A 43 18.26 -12.70 10.97
N LEU A 44 17.15 -13.34 10.56
CA LEU A 44 16.61 -14.54 11.23
C LEU A 44 17.35 -15.83 10.86
N LEU A 45 18.08 -15.85 9.75
CA LEU A 45 18.72 -17.06 9.22
C LEU A 45 20.26 -16.98 9.35
N PRO A 46 20.98 -18.02 9.82
CA PRO A 46 20.49 -19.32 10.31
C PRO A 46 20.24 -19.39 11.83
N ARG A 47 20.76 -18.44 12.62
CA ARG A 47 20.52 -18.31 14.06
C ARG A 47 20.18 -16.86 14.31
N GLY A 48 18.89 -16.56 14.44
CA GLY A 48 18.36 -15.20 14.46
C GLY A 48 19.08 -14.30 15.47
N SER A 49 19.33 -13.04 15.09
CA SER A 49 19.82 -12.03 16.03
C SER A 49 18.71 -11.64 17.03
N GLU A 50 19.11 -11.21 18.22
CA GLU A 50 18.18 -10.72 19.23
C GLU A 50 17.28 -9.61 18.66
N GLY A 51 15.97 -9.76 18.84
CA GLY A 51 14.97 -8.79 18.37
C GLY A 51 14.60 -8.84 16.88
N ALA A 52 15.27 -9.65 16.03
CA ALA A 52 14.91 -9.74 14.61
C ALA A 52 13.50 -10.31 14.41
N GLU A 53 13.08 -11.28 15.21
CA GLU A 53 11.74 -11.88 15.13
C GLU A 53 10.68 -10.86 15.56
N THR A 54 10.92 -10.16 16.67
CA THR A 54 10.06 -9.08 17.13
C THR A 54 9.97 -7.96 16.10
N GLY A 55 11.09 -7.57 15.49
CA GLY A 55 11.15 -6.55 14.45
C GLY A 55 10.39 -6.96 13.17
N HIS A 56 10.48 -8.23 12.79
CA HIS A 56 9.76 -8.80 11.65
C HIS A 56 8.25 -8.89 11.92
N ALA A 57 7.85 -9.31 13.13
CA ALA A 57 6.46 -9.36 13.55
C ALA A 57 5.85 -7.94 13.64
N ALA A 58 6.58 -6.98 14.22
CA ALA A 58 6.14 -5.59 14.28
C ALA A 58 6.02 -4.97 12.88
N GLY A 59 7.00 -5.21 12.01
CA GLY A 59 6.95 -4.77 10.61
C GLY A 59 5.78 -5.37 9.85
N ALA A 60 5.44 -6.64 10.11
CA ALA A 60 4.23 -7.25 9.56
C ALA A 60 2.96 -6.49 10.01
N ILE A 61 2.81 -6.16 11.29
CA ILE A 61 1.66 -5.36 11.78
C ILE A 61 1.59 -4.01 11.07
N VAL A 62 2.72 -3.30 10.98
CA VAL A 62 2.79 -2.01 10.27
C VAL A 62 2.38 -2.18 8.80
N LEU A 63 2.81 -3.26 8.14
CA LEU A 63 2.43 -3.56 6.76
C LEU A 63 0.92 -3.71 6.62
N HIS A 64 0.25 -4.41 7.54
CA HIS A 64 -1.21 -4.54 7.53
C HIS A 64 -1.89 -3.17 7.68
N VAL A 65 -1.41 -2.33 8.60
CA VAL A 65 -1.99 -0.99 8.79
C VAL A 65 -1.84 -0.13 7.55
N VAL A 66 -0.64 -0.01 6.99
CA VAL A 66 -0.41 0.88 5.83
C VAL A 66 -1.07 0.35 4.56
N SER A 67 -1.05 -0.97 4.33
CA SER A 67 -1.75 -1.57 3.18
C SER A 67 -3.27 -1.52 3.35
N GLY A 68 -3.80 -1.67 4.56
CA GLY A 68 -5.22 -1.49 4.86
C GLY A 68 -5.69 -0.06 4.62
N LEU A 69 -4.92 0.94 5.05
CA LEU A 69 -5.20 2.35 4.76
C LEU A 69 -5.13 2.65 3.26
N ALA A 70 -4.17 2.06 2.53
CA ALA A 70 -4.13 2.14 1.06
C ALA A 70 -5.37 1.51 0.42
N ALA A 71 -5.80 0.33 0.86
CA ALA A 71 -7.00 -0.33 0.37
C ALA A 71 -8.26 0.50 0.61
N ILE A 72 -8.44 1.05 1.82
CA ILE A 72 -9.57 1.93 2.16
C ILE A 72 -9.56 3.17 1.25
N ALA A 73 -8.42 3.85 1.12
CA ALA A 73 -8.31 5.04 0.27
C ALA A 73 -8.62 4.73 -1.19
N ALA A 74 -8.11 3.60 -1.73
CA ALA A 74 -8.38 3.18 -3.10
C ALA A 74 -9.86 2.84 -3.33
N VAL A 75 -10.52 2.17 -2.38
CA VAL A 75 -11.96 1.85 -2.47
C VAL A 75 -12.80 3.12 -2.42
N VAL A 76 -12.49 4.06 -1.52
CA VAL A 76 -13.20 5.36 -1.46
C VAL A 76 -13.04 6.13 -2.76
N LEU A 77 -11.82 6.22 -3.29
CA LEU A 77 -11.55 6.88 -4.58
C LEU A 77 -12.26 6.19 -5.76
N TRP A 78 -12.37 4.86 -5.74
CA TRP A 78 -13.11 4.12 -6.75
C TRP A 78 -14.61 4.43 -6.69
N ARG A 79 -15.19 4.47 -5.49
CA ARG A 79 -16.59 4.87 -5.28
C ARG A 79 -16.87 6.31 -5.71
N GLN A 80 -15.86 7.18 -5.67
CA GLN A 80 -15.92 8.56 -6.16
C GLN A 80 -15.66 8.68 -7.68
N GLY A 81 -15.38 7.58 -8.38
CA GLY A 81 -15.06 7.59 -9.82
C GLY A 81 -13.68 8.13 -10.16
N VAL A 82 -12.78 8.26 -9.17
CA VAL A 82 -11.44 8.86 -9.33
C VAL A 82 -10.40 7.83 -9.79
N VAL A 83 -10.53 6.57 -9.37
CA VAL A 83 -9.65 5.47 -9.77
C VAL A 83 -10.46 4.28 -10.30
N SER A 84 -9.80 3.41 -11.06
CA SER A 84 -10.42 2.21 -11.61
C SER A 84 -10.70 1.15 -10.54
N LEU A 85 -11.70 0.30 -10.80
CA LEU A 85 -11.97 -0.88 -9.95
C LEU A 85 -10.74 -1.78 -9.82
N GLY A 86 -9.96 -1.94 -10.90
CA GLY A 86 -8.75 -2.76 -10.90
C GLY A 86 -7.70 -2.28 -9.89
N LEU A 87 -7.53 -0.96 -9.72
CA LEU A 87 -6.60 -0.41 -8.73
C LEU A 87 -7.11 -0.65 -7.30
N ALA A 88 -8.40 -0.44 -7.05
CA ALA A 88 -9.01 -0.71 -5.75
C ALA A 88 -8.94 -2.20 -5.39
N ALA A 89 -9.22 -3.09 -6.36
CA ALA A 89 -9.10 -4.53 -6.19
C ALA A 89 -7.65 -4.95 -5.91
N LEU A 90 -6.68 -4.40 -6.64
CA LEU A 90 -5.25 -4.66 -6.39
C LEU A 90 -4.86 -4.29 -4.96
N ALA A 91 -5.26 -3.10 -4.48
CA ALA A 91 -4.96 -2.67 -3.12
C ALA A 91 -5.61 -3.59 -2.07
N ALA A 92 -6.86 -3.99 -2.28
CA ALA A 92 -7.57 -4.91 -1.39
C ALA A 92 -6.92 -6.31 -1.37
N VAL A 93 -6.51 -6.83 -2.53
CA VAL A 93 -5.82 -8.12 -2.64
C VAL A 93 -4.47 -8.07 -1.94
N VAL A 94 -3.68 -7.01 -2.12
CA VAL A 94 -2.40 -6.83 -1.40
C VAL A 94 -2.61 -6.84 0.11
N PHE A 95 -3.61 -6.11 0.62
CA PHE A 95 -3.95 -6.10 2.04
C PHE A 95 -4.38 -7.47 2.56
N ALA A 96 -5.31 -8.14 1.86
CA ALA A 96 -5.80 -9.46 2.25
C ALA A 96 -4.69 -10.52 2.20
N PHE A 97 -3.83 -10.47 1.19
CA PHE A 97 -2.72 -11.40 1.03
C PHE A 97 -1.65 -11.22 2.13
N GLY A 98 -1.54 -10.02 2.72
CA GLY A 98 -0.73 -9.78 3.92
C GLY A 98 -1.15 -10.66 5.10
N PHE A 99 -2.46 -10.81 5.35
CA PHE A 99 -2.96 -11.69 6.42
C PHE A 99 -2.66 -13.15 6.14
N LEU A 100 -2.78 -13.58 4.88
CA LEU A 100 -2.41 -14.94 4.49
C LEU A 100 -0.92 -15.20 4.75
N GLN A 101 -0.05 -14.24 4.45
CA GLN A 101 1.37 -14.33 4.76
C GLN A 101 1.66 -14.36 6.25
N ALA A 102 0.92 -13.61 7.07
CA ALA A 102 1.04 -13.67 8.52
C ALA A 102 0.59 -15.04 9.08
N ALA A 103 -0.50 -15.60 8.55
CA ALA A 103 -1.00 -16.91 8.97
C ALA A 103 -0.06 -18.06 8.57
N LEU A 104 0.64 -17.92 7.44
CA LEU A 104 1.62 -18.88 6.93
C LEU A 104 3.06 -18.50 7.30
N GLY A 105 3.25 -17.55 8.22
CA GLY A 105 4.56 -17.07 8.64
C GLY A 105 5.13 -17.93 9.75
N GLY A 106 6.02 -18.86 9.40
CA GLY A 106 6.71 -19.71 10.35
C GLY A 106 7.94 -20.39 9.76
N TYR A 107 8.84 -20.86 10.63
CA TYR A 107 10.06 -21.57 10.21
C TYR A 107 9.75 -22.91 9.52
N ASP A 108 8.64 -23.55 9.88
CA ASP A 108 8.13 -24.79 9.31
C ASP A 108 7.46 -24.61 7.93
N SER A 109 7.15 -23.37 7.58
CA SER A 109 6.37 -22.98 6.40
C SER A 109 7.15 -22.07 5.45
N LEU A 110 8.48 -21.94 5.64
CA LEU A 110 9.34 -21.09 4.79
C LEU A 110 9.21 -21.38 3.29
N TYR A 111 8.96 -22.64 2.91
CA TYR A 111 8.80 -23.04 1.51
C TYR A 111 7.58 -22.41 0.84
N VAL A 112 6.55 -21.99 1.59
CA VAL A 112 5.40 -21.23 1.08
C VAL A 112 5.49 -19.74 1.45
N HIS A 113 6.05 -19.43 2.61
CA HIS A 113 6.22 -18.06 3.08
C HIS A 113 7.14 -17.25 2.16
N ILE A 114 8.31 -17.78 1.78
CA ILE A 114 9.27 -17.04 0.94
C ILE A 114 8.70 -16.74 -0.45
N PRO A 115 8.16 -17.71 -1.22
CA PRO A 115 7.54 -17.41 -2.51
C PRO A 115 6.32 -16.48 -2.38
N GLY A 116 5.51 -16.66 -1.34
CA GLY A 116 4.39 -15.78 -1.04
C GLY A 116 4.83 -14.34 -0.75
N ALA A 117 5.92 -14.14 -0.01
CA ALA A 117 6.49 -12.83 0.22
C ALA A 117 6.97 -12.17 -1.08
N MET A 118 7.51 -12.92 -2.04
CA MET A 118 7.85 -12.39 -3.39
C MET A 118 6.61 -11.92 -4.14
N LEU A 119 5.53 -12.70 -4.08
CA LEU A 119 4.26 -12.35 -4.72
C LEU A 119 3.62 -11.11 -4.08
N LEU A 120 3.64 -11.03 -2.74
CA LEU A 120 3.18 -9.85 -2.01
C LEU A 120 4.00 -8.62 -2.38
N THR A 121 5.33 -8.75 -2.43
CA THR A 121 6.25 -7.68 -2.86
C THR A 121 5.91 -7.18 -4.26
N THR A 122 5.67 -8.11 -5.20
CA THR A 122 5.27 -7.78 -6.57
C THR A 122 3.95 -6.99 -6.56
N GLY A 123 2.97 -7.40 -5.77
CA GLY A 123 1.69 -6.70 -5.61
C GLY A 123 1.86 -5.28 -5.02
N VAL A 124 2.69 -5.13 -3.99
CA VAL A 124 2.99 -3.82 -3.37
C VAL A 124 3.69 -2.89 -4.36
N VAL A 125 4.69 -3.37 -5.08
CA VAL A 125 5.41 -2.58 -6.10
C VAL A 125 4.49 -2.22 -7.26
N TRP A 126 3.66 -3.17 -7.73
CA TRP A 126 2.67 -2.90 -8.77
C TRP A 126 1.68 -1.82 -8.31
N LEU A 127 1.16 -1.91 -7.09
CA LEU A 127 0.27 -0.90 -6.54
C LEU A 127 0.95 0.47 -6.49
N LEU A 128 2.17 0.56 -5.97
CA LEU A 128 2.93 1.81 -5.93
C LEU A 128 3.08 2.42 -7.33
N VAL A 129 3.52 1.61 -8.30
CA VAL A 129 3.69 2.05 -9.70
C VAL A 129 2.36 2.51 -10.30
N ALA A 130 1.26 1.79 -10.07
CA ALA A 130 -0.06 2.15 -10.56
C ALA A 130 -0.53 3.50 -10.00
N VAL A 131 -0.33 3.71 -8.69
CA VAL A 131 -0.79 4.92 -8.00
C VAL A 131 0.05 6.15 -8.36
N VAL A 132 1.37 6.02 -8.56
CA VAL A 132 2.19 7.16 -9.03
C VAL A 132 1.90 7.52 -10.48
N ARG A 133 1.44 6.56 -11.29
CA ARG A 133 1.02 6.78 -12.69
C ARG A 133 -0.38 7.38 -12.84
N LEU A 134 -1.15 7.52 -11.76
CA LEU A 134 -2.41 8.27 -11.80
C LEU A 134 -2.15 9.69 -12.29
N ARG A 135 -2.62 10.00 -13.51
CA ARG A 135 -2.55 11.36 -14.06
C ARG A 135 -3.33 12.30 -13.14
N ARG A 136 -2.84 13.53 -12.94
CA ARG A 136 -3.53 14.51 -12.10
C ARG A 136 -4.93 14.72 -12.68
N VAL A 137 -5.94 14.43 -11.87
CA VAL A 137 -7.34 14.83 -12.10
C VAL A 137 -7.46 16.33 -11.89
#